data_AF-X0VFZ0-F1
#
_entry.id   AF-X0VFZ0-F1
#
_cell.length_a   1.000
_cell.length_b   1.000
_cell.length_c   1.000
_cell.angle_alpha   90.00
_cell.angle_beta   90.00
_cell.angle_gamma   90.00
#
_symmetry.space_group_name_H-M   'P 1'
#
loop_
_entity.id
_entity.type
_entity.pdbx_description
1 polymer ?
#
loop_
_entity_poly.entity_id
_entity_poly.type
_entity_poly.pdbx_seq_one_letter_code
_entity_poly.pdbx_strand_id
1 'polypeptide(L)'
;RIDAMIASVESRLEEPARPVQVSGHFLEAAHAYYEATGERRMLDVAMRAADQMDSVYGPGKATYISGHQGLKLGLVALYRATGDERYWRLAKFFADERGRGDYERSGEYAIDRTYAQDHLPVIEQTEAVGHCVRATYLYIAMTDIAALSGSEAYRSAIDAIWQDAVYNKTYLTGGIGSVRFHEQYGEPYELPNLSAWNETCAAHGNAVWNHRLFLLTGNGQYIDLMERILYNATLVGVSLAGDRFFYQNPLMSFGDY
;
A
#
# COMPACT_ATOMS: atom_id res chain seq x y z
N ARG A 1 -25.15 -3.94 -5.97
CA ARG A 1 -23.70 -3.60 -6.08
C ARG A 1 -22.84 -4.59 -5.30
N ILE A 2 -23.11 -4.90 -4.03
CA ILE A 2 -22.35 -5.89 -3.24
C ILE A 2 -22.45 -7.30 -3.84
N ASP A 3 -23.65 -7.76 -4.22
CA ASP A 3 -23.82 -9.11 -4.76
C ASP A 3 -23.05 -9.32 -6.07
N ALA A 4 -22.91 -8.27 -6.88
CA ALA A 4 -22.09 -8.31 -8.10
C ALA A 4 -20.58 -8.41 -7.79
N MET A 5 -20.10 -7.75 -6.73
CA MET A 5 -18.71 -7.88 -6.28
C MET A 5 -18.44 -9.28 -5.74
N ILE A 6 -19.35 -9.83 -4.94
CA ILE A 6 -19.27 -11.20 -4.42
C ILE A 6 -19.23 -12.20 -5.56
N ALA A 7 -20.21 -12.14 -6.48
CA ALA A 7 -20.28 -13.06 -7.61
C ALA A 7 -19.02 -13.01 -8.48
N SER A 8 -18.43 -11.83 -8.67
CA SER A 8 -17.17 -11.69 -9.42
C SER A 8 -15.96 -12.32 -8.72
N VAL A 9 -15.94 -12.42 -7.39
CA VAL A 9 -14.85 -13.08 -6.66
C VAL A 9 -15.11 -14.59 -6.62
N GLU A 10 -16.35 -15.00 -6.36
CA GLU A 10 -16.74 -16.41 -6.35
C GLU A 10 -16.48 -17.08 -7.70
N SER A 11 -16.78 -16.43 -8.82
CA SER A 11 -16.48 -16.99 -10.14
C SER A 11 -14.98 -17.25 -10.36
N ARG A 12 -14.10 -16.48 -9.71
CA ARG A 12 -12.64 -16.69 -9.81
C ARG A 12 -12.17 -17.80 -8.88
N LEU A 13 -12.84 -18.00 -7.73
CA LEU A 13 -12.61 -19.13 -6.80
C LEU A 13 -12.81 -20.50 -7.45
N GLU A 14 -13.59 -20.56 -8.52
CA GLU A 14 -13.78 -21.78 -9.32
C GLU A 14 -12.60 -22.08 -10.28
N GLU A 15 -11.64 -21.15 -10.46
CA GLU A 15 -10.48 -21.32 -11.34
C GLU A 15 -9.18 -21.68 -10.58
N PRO A 16 -8.88 -22.97 -10.35
CA PRO A 16 -7.73 -23.38 -9.52
C PRO A 16 -6.36 -23.01 -10.11
N ALA A 17 -6.29 -22.60 -11.38
CA ALA A 17 -5.05 -22.27 -12.08
C ALA A 17 -4.39 -20.95 -11.61
N ARG A 18 -5.11 -20.10 -10.89
CA ARG A 18 -4.57 -18.84 -10.32
C ARG A 18 -4.84 -18.83 -8.82
N PRO A 19 -3.83 -18.94 -7.96
CA PRO A 19 -4.08 -18.94 -6.51
C PRO A 19 -4.41 -17.56 -5.92
N VAL A 20 -3.91 -16.47 -6.51
CA VAL A 20 -4.32 -15.08 -6.17
C VAL A 20 -5.42 -14.63 -7.11
N GLN A 21 -6.65 -14.56 -6.59
CA GLN A 21 -7.86 -14.36 -7.39
C GLN A 21 -8.67 -13.12 -7.00
N VAL A 22 -8.29 -12.52 -5.88
CA VAL A 22 -8.97 -11.38 -5.27
C VAL A 22 -7.97 -10.24 -5.07
N SER A 23 -8.43 -9.02 -5.22
CA SER A 23 -7.64 -7.84 -4.89
C SER A 23 -7.58 -7.64 -3.38
N GLY A 24 -6.46 -7.15 -2.86
CA GLY A 24 -6.38 -6.68 -1.48
C GLY A 24 -7.48 -5.66 -1.13
N HIS A 25 -7.88 -4.80 -2.07
CA HIS A 25 -8.96 -3.85 -1.87
C HIS A 25 -10.32 -4.51 -1.59
N PHE A 26 -10.58 -5.69 -2.16
CA PHE A 26 -11.82 -6.42 -1.85
C PHE A 26 -11.75 -6.98 -0.42
N LEU A 27 -10.59 -7.45 0.04
CA LEU A 27 -10.40 -7.90 1.42
C LEU A 27 -10.59 -6.73 2.41
N GLU A 28 -10.03 -5.56 2.11
CA GLU A 28 -10.23 -4.35 2.92
C GLU A 28 -11.69 -3.90 2.94
N ALA A 29 -12.35 -3.91 1.78
CA ALA A 29 -13.77 -3.58 1.69
C ALA A 29 -14.66 -4.60 2.44
N ALA A 30 -14.29 -5.88 2.43
CA ALA A 30 -15.00 -6.93 3.17
C ALA A 30 -14.91 -6.70 4.68
N HIS A 31 -13.71 -6.36 5.18
CA HIS A 31 -13.50 -5.99 6.58
C HIS A 31 -14.30 -4.74 6.95
N ALA A 32 -14.20 -3.66 6.16
CA ALA A 32 -14.92 -2.41 6.43
C ALA A 32 -16.45 -2.60 6.40
N TYR A 33 -16.95 -3.41 5.46
CA TYR A 33 -18.37 -3.73 5.37
C TYR A 33 -18.86 -4.52 6.59
N TYR A 34 -18.09 -5.51 7.03
CA TYR A 34 -18.39 -6.28 8.24
C TYR A 34 -18.38 -5.40 9.50
N GLU A 35 -17.35 -4.58 9.69
CA GLU A 35 -17.26 -3.63 10.81
C GLU A 35 -18.45 -2.66 10.86
N ALA A 36 -18.87 -2.14 9.70
CA ALA A 36 -19.93 -1.15 9.62
C ALA A 36 -21.34 -1.73 9.78
N THR A 37 -21.56 -3.01 9.45
CA THR A 37 -22.91 -3.59 9.31
C THR A 37 -23.14 -4.87 10.11
N GLY A 38 -22.10 -5.55 10.56
CA GLY A 38 -22.14 -6.91 11.10
C GLY A 38 -22.38 -8.00 10.05
N GLU A 39 -22.61 -7.65 8.79
CA GLU A 39 -22.95 -8.59 7.73
C GLU A 39 -21.71 -9.35 7.21
N ARG A 40 -21.78 -10.67 7.22
CA ARG A 40 -20.62 -11.54 6.95
C ARG A 40 -20.45 -11.95 5.49
N ARG A 41 -21.45 -11.76 4.64
CA ARG A 41 -21.45 -12.27 3.25
C ARG A 41 -20.19 -11.95 2.45
N MET A 42 -19.65 -10.73 2.59
CA MET A 42 -18.44 -10.33 1.87
C MET A 42 -17.17 -10.83 2.58
N LEU A 43 -17.19 -10.86 3.92
CA LEU A 43 -16.11 -11.38 4.76
C LEU A 43 -15.89 -12.88 4.51
N ASP A 44 -16.95 -13.68 4.46
CA ASP A 44 -16.83 -15.13 4.29
C ASP A 44 -16.23 -15.50 2.92
N VAL A 45 -16.54 -14.73 1.86
CA VAL A 45 -15.94 -14.89 0.53
C VAL A 45 -14.48 -14.42 0.52
N ALA A 46 -14.17 -13.33 1.21
CA ALA A 46 -12.80 -12.84 1.37
C ALA A 46 -11.91 -13.85 2.12
N MET A 47 -12.44 -14.48 3.18
CA MET A 47 -11.76 -15.53 3.94
C MET A 47 -11.49 -16.75 3.08
N ARG A 48 -12.49 -17.25 2.31
CA ARG A 48 -12.28 -18.36 1.37
C ARG A 48 -11.15 -18.09 0.38
N ALA A 49 -11.09 -16.88 -0.17
CA ALA A 49 -10.01 -16.49 -1.07
C ALA A 49 -8.65 -16.46 -0.37
N ALA A 50 -8.57 -15.90 0.83
CA ALA A 50 -7.33 -15.85 1.61
C ALA A 50 -6.87 -17.24 2.07
N ASP A 51 -7.79 -18.13 2.45
CA ASP A 51 -7.50 -19.51 2.83
C ASP A 51 -6.94 -20.31 1.65
N GLN A 52 -7.47 -20.09 0.43
CA GLN A 52 -6.92 -20.69 -0.78
C GLN A 52 -5.50 -20.18 -1.05
N MET A 53 -5.23 -18.89 -0.90
CA MET A 53 -3.86 -18.36 -1.01
C MET A 53 -2.92 -18.96 0.04
N ASP A 54 -3.34 -19.03 1.30
CA ASP A 54 -2.58 -19.63 2.40
C ASP A 54 -2.30 -21.12 2.15
N SER A 55 -3.20 -21.84 1.46
CA SER A 55 -2.97 -23.24 1.11
C SER A 55 -1.83 -23.43 0.09
N VAL A 56 -1.59 -22.44 -0.77
CA VAL A 56 -0.62 -22.52 -1.89
C VAL A 56 0.69 -21.80 -1.59
N TYR A 57 0.66 -20.70 -0.83
CA TYR A 57 1.81 -19.86 -0.55
C TYR A 57 2.21 -19.89 0.92
N GLY A 58 3.51 -19.69 1.18
CA GLY A 58 4.05 -19.65 2.53
C GLY A 58 5.36 -20.41 2.66
N PRO A 59 5.94 -20.49 3.87
CA PRO A 59 7.18 -21.21 4.11
C PRO A 59 7.10 -22.68 3.68
N GLY A 60 8.02 -23.10 2.81
CA GLY A 60 8.04 -24.46 2.25
C GLY A 60 6.99 -24.73 1.16
N LYS A 61 6.23 -23.71 0.74
CA LYS A 61 5.27 -23.75 -0.37
C LYS A 61 5.74 -22.84 -1.51
N ALA A 62 4.85 -22.50 -2.44
CA ALA A 62 5.18 -21.58 -3.51
C ALA A 62 5.47 -20.16 -2.97
N THR A 63 6.25 -19.39 -3.71
CA THR A 63 6.47 -17.95 -3.50
C THR A 63 5.61 -17.15 -4.48
N TYR A 64 5.13 -15.99 -4.05
CA TYR A 64 4.45 -15.04 -4.92
C TYR A 64 4.84 -13.60 -4.58
N ILE A 65 5.18 -12.84 -5.62
CA ILE A 65 5.48 -11.42 -5.53
C ILE A 65 4.45 -10.68 -6.38
N SER A 66 3.52 -9.99 -5.71
CA SER A 66 2.56 -9.14 -6.40
C SER A 66 3.26 -7.94 -7.05
N GLY A 67 2.79 -7.53 -8.23
CA GLY A 67 3.19 -6.26 -8.84
C GLY A 67 2.66 -5.02 -8.12
N HIS A 68 1.56 -5.15 -7.36
CA HIS A 68 0.95 -4.07 -6.57
C HIS A 68 0.74 -4.48 -5.10
N GLN A 69 1.03 -3.58 -4.16
CA GLN A 69 1.27 -3.98 -2.75
C GLN A 69 0.00 -4.14 -1.89
N GLY A 70 -1.17 -3.86 -2.46
CA GLY A 70 -2.47 -3.85 -1.76
C GLY A 70 -2.88 -5.17 -1.11
N LEU A 71 -2.42 -6.32 -1.62
CA LEU A 71 -2.80 -7.63 -1.07
C LEU A 71 -2.45 -7.77 0.42
N LYS A 72 -1.30 -7.23 0.84
CA LYS A 72 -0.84 -7.30 2.23
C LYS A 72 -1.75 -6.50 3.18
N LEU A 73 -2.21 -5.33 2.76
CA LEU A 73 -3.18 -4.53 3.53
C LEU A 73 -4.47 -5.32 3.75
N GLY A 74 -4.97 -5.92 2.67
CA GLY A 74 -6.18 -6.76 2.71
C GLY A 74 -6.07 -7.96 3.65
N LEU A 75 -4.93 -8.66 3.65
CA LEU A 75 -4.69 -9.78 4.55
C LEU A 75 -4.60 -9.33 6.02
N VAL A 76 -3.95 -8.20 6.32
CA VAL A 76 -3.95 -7.64 7.66
C VAL A 76 -5.35 -7.18 8.08
N ALA A 77 -6.15 -6.63 7.16
CA ALA A 77 -7.54 -6.28 7.43
C ALA A 77 -8.39 -7.51 7.78
N LEU A 78 -8.18 -8.64 7.11
CA LEU A 78 -8.83 -9.90 7.50
C LEU A 78 -8.41 -10.36 8.90
N TYR A 79 -7.11 -10.29 9.23
CA TYR A 79 -6.67 -10.58 10.60
C TYR A 79 -7.40 -9.71 11.64
N ARG A 80 -7.57 -8.41 11.38
CA ARG A 80 -8.32 -7.51 12.27
C ARG A 80 -9.79 -7.94 12.42
N ALA A 81 -10.41 -8.39 11.34
CA ALA A 81 -11.82 -8.84 11.34
C ALA A 81 -12.04 -10.17 12.08
N THR A 82 -11.05 -11.08 12.05
CA THR A 82 -11.25 -12.48 12.47
C THR A 82 -10.40 -12.92 13.67
N GLY A 83 -9.29 -12.24 13.94
CA GLY A 83 -8.26 -12.68 14.89
C GLY A 83 -7.38 -13.84 14.37
N ASP A 84 -7.57 -14.33 13.14
CA ASP A 84 -6.79 -15.45 12.60
C ASP A 84 -5.40 -14.99 12.15
N GLU A 85 -4.38 -15.38 12.92
CA GLU A 85 -3.00 -14.98 12.68
C GLU A 85 -2.42 -15.44 11.34
N ARG A 86 -3.00 -16.48 10.71
CA ARG A 86 -2.52 -16.97 9.40
C ARG A 86 -2.50 -15.85 8.38
N TYR A 87 -3.48 -14.95 8.40
CA TYR A 87 -3.59 -13.88 7.40
C TYR A 87 -2.47 -12.85 7.49
N TRP A 88 -2.13 -12.33 8.68
CA TRP A 88 -1.02 -11.38 8.78
C TRP A 88 0.34 -12.07 8.60
N ARG A 89 0.47 -13.34 8.98
CA ARG A 89 1.69 -14.13 8.73
C ARG A 89 1.90 -14.36 7.23
N LEU A 90 0.84 -14.61 6.47
CA LEU A 90 0.89 -14.67 5.01
C LEU A 90 1.25 -13.30 4.40
N ALA A 91 0.72 -12.21 4.93
CA ALA A 91 1.11 -10.85 4.52
C ALA A 91 2.61 -10.61 4.75
N LYS A 92 3.14 -11.03 5.90
CA LYS A 92 4.57 -10.97 6.22
C LYS A 92 5.40 -11.82 5.27
N PHE A 93 4.97 -13.05 4.96
CA PHE A 93 5.64 -13.89 3.98
C PHE A 93 5.78 -13.16 2.64
N PHE A 94 4.68 -12.61 2.09
CA PHE A 94 4.75 -11.82 0.85
C PHE A 94 5.56 -10.51 0.94
N ALA A 95 5.88 -10.02 2.13
CA ALA A 95 6.79 -8.90 2.32
C ALA A 95 8.25 -9.39 2.36
N ASP A 96 8.54 -10.47 3.10
CA ASP A 96 9.87 -11.05 3.25
C ASP A 96 10.45 -11.61 1.94
N GLU A 97 9.59 -12.08 1.03
CA GLU A 97 10.01 -12.60 -0.27
C GLU A 97 10.37 -11.47 -1.26
N ARG A 98 9.86 -10.25 -1.06
CA ARG A 98 10.19 -9.10 -1.91
C ARG A 98 11.65 -8.71 -1.69
N GLY A 99 12.37 -8.50 -2.78
CA GLY A 99 13.78 -8.12 -2.82
C GLY A 99 14.74 -9.28 -3.02
N ARG A 100 14.28 -10.53 -2.90
CA ARG A 100 15.14 -11.72 -3.04
C ARG A 100 15.54 -12.01 -4.49
N GLY A 101 16.71 -12.61 -4.69
CA GLY A 101 17.27 -12.89 -6.01
C GLY A 101 16.82 -14.21 -6.66
N ASP A 102 15.96 -14.98 -6.00
CA ASP A 102 15.67 -16.39 -6.26
C ASP A 102 14.40 -16.64 -7.09
N TYR A 103 13.84 -15.61 -7.72
CA TYR A 103 12.66 -15.73 -8.57
C TYR A 103 12.78 -14.90 -9.86
N GLU A 104 12.13 -15.40 -10.91
CA GLU A 104 12.09 -14.72 -12.20
C GLU A 104 11.14 -13.53 -12.15
N ARG A 105 11.64 -12.37 -12.60
CA ARG A 105 10.88 -11.12 -12.66
C ARG A 105 10.34 -10.93 -14.07
N SER A 106 9.16 -10.35 -14.18
CA SER A 106 8.53 -10.04 -15.48
C SER A 106 7.96 -8.61 -15.49
N GLY A 107 7.71 -8.10 -16.68
CA GLY A 107 7.17 -6.75 -16.89
C GLY A 107 8.12 -5.63 -16.45
N GLU A 108 7.55 -4.52 -16.01
CA GLU A 108 8.30 -3.31 -15.58
C GLU A 108 9.31 -3.60 -14.45
N TYR A 109 9.04 -4.61 -13.61
CA TYR A 109 9.89 -5.02 -12.49
C TYR A 109 11.20 -5.67 -12.91
N ALA A 110 11.27 -6.20 -14.14
CA ALA A 110 12.51 -6.72 -14.70
C ALA A 110 13.43 -5.60 -15.21
N ILE A 111 12.88 -4.42 -15.48
CA ILE A 111 13.61 -3.27 -16.04
C ILE A 111 14.10 -2.37 -14.90
N ASP A 112 13.21 -2.00 -13.98
CA ASP A 112 13.55 -1.19 -12.81
C ASP A 112 12.95 -1.82 -11.54
N ARG A 113 13.84 -2.37 -10.71
CA ARG A 113 13.46 -3.00 -9.44
C ARG A 113 13.00 -1.99 -8.39
N THR A 114 13.43 -0.73 -8.49
CA THR A 114 13.05 0.32 -7.53
C THR A 114 11.60 0.72 -7.71
N TYR A 115 11.09 0.71 -8.95
CA TYR A 115 9.69 1.02 -9.28
C TYR A 115 8.66 0.28 -8.41
N ALA A 116 8.94 -0.98 -8.05
CA ALA A 116 8.11 -1.79 -7.16
C ALA A 116 8.76 -2.16 -5.83
N GLN A 117 9.75 -1.37 -5.39
CA GLN A 117 10.39 -1.54 -4.10
C GLN A 117 10.95 -2.98 -3.94
N ASP A 118 11.48 -3.55 -5.02
CA ASP A 118 11.99 -4.93 -5.10
C ASP A 118 13.52 -4.98 -5.33
N HIS A 119 14.18 -3.84 -5.24
CA HIS A 119 15.62 -3.71 -5.42
C HIS A 119 16.42 -4.32 -4.26
N LEU A 120 15.83 -4.39 -3.07
CA LEU A 120 16.42 -4.97 -1.85
C LEU A 120 15.33 -5.64 -1.00
N PRO A 121 15.68 -6.61 -0.13
CA PRO A 121 14.79 -7.09 0.91
C PRO A 121 14.14 -5.92 1.67
N VAL A 122 12.85 -6.02 1.98
CA VAL A 122 12.10 -4.86 2.53
C VAL A 122 12.67 -4.33 3.85
N ILE A 123 13.29 -5.20 4.65
CA ILE A 123 13.96 -4.83 5.91
C ILE A 123 15.34 -4.22 5.73
N GLU A 124 15.88 -4.23 4.51
CA GLU A 124 17.17 -3.62 4.14
C GLU A 124 16.99 -2.31 3.37
N GLN A 125 15.75 -1.92 3.05
CA GLN A 125 15.46 -0.65 2.39
C GLN A 125 15.51 0.49 3.39
N THR A 126 16.21 1.57 3.01
CA THR A 126 16.39 2.78 3.85
C THR A 126 15.85 4.04 3.20
N GLU A 127 15.38 3.96 1.96
CA GLU A 127 14.96 5.12 1.16
C GLU A 127 13.58 4.90 0.54
N ALA A 128 12.82 5.99 0.39
CA ALA A 128 11.58 5.99 -0.35
C ALA A 128 11.86 6.14 -1.85
N VAL A 129 11.57 5.09 -2.62
CA VAL A 129 11.90 4.98 -4.05
C VAL A 129 10.77 4.38 -4.87
N GLY A 130 10.80 4.63 -6.18
CA GLY A 130 9.85 4.07 -7.13
C GLY A 130 8.43 4.63 -6.96
N HIS A 131 7.46 3.93 -7.53
CA HIS A 131 6.08 4.40 -7.63
C HIS A 131 5.46 4.69 -6.26
N CYS A 132 4.93 5.89 -6.07
CA CYS A 132 4.55 6.40 -4.73
C CYS A 132 3.40 5.61 -4.08
N VAL A 133 2.37 5.22 -4.84
CA VAL A 133 1.27 4.39 -4.32
C VAL A 133 1.75 2.99 -3.92
N ARG A 134 2.57 2.35 -4.76
CA ARG A 134 3.12 1.01 -4.45
C ARG A 134 3.98 1.07 -3.20
N ALA A 135 4.85 2.07 -3.12
CA ALA A 135 5.70 2.34 -1.97
C ALA A 135 4.88 2.52 -0.70
N THR A 136 3.94 3.47 -0.66
CA THR A 136 3.11 3.72 0.53
C THR A 136 2.29 2.51 0.95
N TYR A 137 1.74 1.73 0.00
CA TYR A 137 1.02 0.50 0.33
C TYR A 137 1.97 -0.56 0.93
N LEU A 138 3.21 -0.66 0.44
CA LEU A 138 4.21 -1.51 1.08
C LEU A 138 4.50 -1.04 2.51
N TYR A 139 4.70 0.26 2.69
CA TYR A 139 5.10 0.84 3.97
C TYR A 139 3.99 0.73 5.03
N ILE A 140 2.72 0.88 4.64
CA ILE A 140 1.55 0.58 5.49
C ILE A 140 1.62 -0.87 5.97
N ALA A 141 1.79 -1.83 5.05
CA ALA A 141 1.86 -3.25 5.41
C ALA A 141 3.05 -3.57 6.31
N MET A 142 4.23 -3.02 6.00
CA MET A 142 5.43 -3.18 6.84
C MET A 142 5.23 -2.61 8.24
N THR A 143 4.55 -1.46 8.37
CA THR A 143 4.23 -0.86 9.67
C THR A 143 3.29 -1.76 10.48
N ASP A 144 2.25 -2.29 9.83
CA ASP A 144 1.33 -3.25 10.45
C ASP A 144 2.07 -4.54 10.87
N ILE A 145 2.95 -5.08 10.01
CA ILE A 145 3.79 -6.25 10.32
C ILE A 145 4.74 -5.97 11.49
N ALA A 146 5.34 -4.78 11.55
CA ALA A 146 6.20 -4.37 12.66
C ALA A 146 5.45 -4.39 14.00
N ALA A 147 4.20 -3.90 14.00
CA ALA A 147 3.33 -3.92 15.18
C ALA A 147 2.98 -5.35 15.61
N LEU A 148 2.59 -6.19 14.65
CA LEU A 148 2.09 -7.55 14.92
C LEU A 148 3.18 -8.56 15.27
N SER A 149 4.36 -8.42 14.66
CA SER A 149 5.48 -9.35 14.87
C SER A 149 6.44 -8.92 15.97
N GLY A 150 6.40 -7.64 16.39
CA GLY A 150 7.42 -7.05 17.27
C GLY A 150 8.81 -6.99 16.64
N SER A 151 8.92 -7.09 15.31
CA SER A 151 10.21 -7.16 14.61
C SER A 151 10.90 -5.79 14.56
N GLU A 152 12.05 -5.70 15.21
CA GLU A 152 12.89 -4.49 15.18
C GLU A 152 13.44 -4.19 13.79
N ALA A 153 13.73 -5.22 12.97
CA ALA A 153 14.20 -5.02 11.60
C ALA A 153 13.16 -4.28 10.74
N TYR A 154 11.88 -4.63 10.85
CA TYR A 154 10.79 -3.91 10.18
C TYR A 154 10.62 -2.49 10.70
N ARG A 155 10.77 -2.28 12.03
CA ARG A 155 10.70 -0.96 12.64
C ARG A 155 11.82 -0.04 12.14
N SER A 156 13.06 -0.50 12.16
CA SER A 156 14.23 0.25 11.69
C SER A 156 14.13 0.62 10.21
N ALA A 157 13.68 -0.31 9.36
CA ALA A 157 13.49 -0.04 7.94
C ALA A 157 12.42 1.03 7.70
N ILE A 158 11.26 0.92 8.37
CA ILE A 158 10.19 1.92 8.23
C ILE A 158 10.56 3.27 8.80
N ASP A 159 11.30 3.33 9.90
CA ASP A 159 11.81 4.61 10.41
C ASP A 159 12.77 5.25 9.40
N ALA A 160 13.76 4.52 8.90
CA ALA A 160 14.70 5.05 7.90
C ALA A 160 14.00 5.55 6.62
N ILE A 161 13.08 4.74 6.07
CA ILE A 161 12.31 5.11 4.88
C ILE A 161 11.44 6.34 5.14
N TRP A 162 10.80 6.43 6.32
CA TRP A 162 9.99 7.59 6.68
C TRP A 162 10.83 8.86 6.80
N GLN A 163 12.00 8.78 7.44
CA GLN A 163 12.93 9.91 7.55
C GLN A 163 13.33 10.40 6.15
N ASP A 164 13.73 9.50 5.24
CA ASP A 164 14.06 9.88 3.87
C ASP A 164 12.87 10.50 3.12
N ALA A 165 11.69 9.84 3.17
CA ALA A 165 10.49 10.33 2.51
C ALA A 165 10.12 11.76 2.96
N VAL A 166 10.10 11.99 4.27
CA VAL A 166 9.56 13.22 4.88
C VAL A 166 10.54 14.37 4.78
N TYR A 167 11.81 14.15 5.10
CA TYR A 167 12.80 15.23 5.15
C TYR A 167 13.39 15.58 3.78
N ASN A 168 13.39 14.64 2.83
CA ASN A 168 14.04 14.86 1.53
C ASN A 168 13.06 14.90 0.35
N LYS A 169 11.91 14.21 0.41
CA LYS A 169 11.11 13.88 -0.78
C LYS A 169 9.62 14.24 -0.69
N THR A 170 9.21 15.00 0.32
CA THR A 170 7.81 15.41 0.54
C THR A 170 7.60 16.90 0.27
N TYR A 171 6.66 17.25 -0.61
CA TYR A 171 6.30 18.63 -0.95
C TYR A 171 5.67 19.35 0.22
N LEU A 172 5.69 20.70 0.23
CA LEU A 172 5.08 21.55 1.27
C LEU A 172 3.60 21.18 1.59
N THR A 173 2.87 20.62 0.64
CA THR A 173 1.47 20.17 0.83
C THR A 173 1.32 18.78 1.46
N GLY A 174 2.40 18.06 1.70
CA GLY A 174 2.39 16.64 2.08
C GLY A 174 2.29 15.68 0.88
N GLY A 175 2.23 16.21 -0.35
CA GLY A 175 2.28 15.43 -1.58
C GLY A 175 3.62 14.74 -1.76
N ILE A 176 3.60 13.59 -2.44
CA ILE A 176 4.77 12.79 -2.79
C ILE A 176 4.72 12.41 -4.27
N GLY A 177 5.90 12.30 -4.89
CA GLY A 177 6.06 11.99 -6.31
C GLY A 177 6.42 13.23 -7.12
N SER A 178 7.71 13.38 -7.39
CA SER A 178 8.25 14.48 -8.20
C SER A 178 8.46 14.11 -9.66
N VAL A 179 8.53 12.83 -9.97
CA VAL A 179 8.73 12.34 -11.34
C VAL A 179 7.38 11.96 -11.94
N ARG A 180 6.99 12.71 -12.98
CA ARG A 180 5.76 12.49 -13.74
C ARG A 180 5.73 11.13 -14.44
N PHE A 181 6.82 10.78 -15.11
CA PHE A 181 6.94 9.46 -15.73
C PHE A 181 7.10 8.42 -14.61
N HIS A 182 6.31 7.34 -14.64
CA HIS A 182 6.31 6.29 -13.61
C HIS A 182 5.80 6.70 -12.21
N GLU A 183 5.33 7.93 -12.01
CA GLU A 183 4.57 8.32 -10.81
C GLU A 183 5.35 8.08 -9.49
N GLN A 184 6.66 8.35 -9.55
CA GLN A 184 7.61 7.87 -8.55
C GLN A 184 8.25 8.98 -7.72
N TYR A 185 8.81 8.59 -6.58
CA TYR A 185 9.77 9.41 -5.84
C TYR A 185 10.94 9.78 -6.77
N GLY A 186 11.37 11.03 -6.72
CA GLY A 186 12.61 11.49 -7.34
C GLY A 186 13.77 11.50 -6.35
N GLU A 187 14.84 12.18 -6.74
CA GLU A 187 16.04 12.34 -5.92
C GLU A 187 15.78 13.20 -4.67
N PRO A 188 16.62 13.09 -3.62
CA PRO A 188 16.55 13.98 -2.47
C PRO A 188 16.51 15.46 -2.88
N TYR A 189 15.54 16.21 -2.34
CA TYR A 189 15.29 17.62 -2.62
C TYR A 189 14.85 17.95 -4.05
N GLU A 190 14.58 16.95 -4.89
CA GLU A 190 13.97 17.13 -6.21
C GLU A 190 12.45 17.33 -6.07
N LEU A 191 12.04 18.57 -5.81
CA LEU A 191 10.64 18.95 -5.58
C LEU A 191 10.16 20.08 -6.52
N PRO A 192 10.14 19.87 -7.85
CA PRO A 192 9.73 20.89 -8.82
C PRO A 192 8.23 21.20 -8.74
N ASN A 193 7.86 22.47 -8.54
CA ASN A 193 6.44 22.83 -8.39
C ASN A 193 5.59 22.63 -9.64
N LEU A 194 6.14 22.87 -10.83
CA LEU A 194 5.41 22.82 -12.10
C LEU A 194 5.25 21.38 -12.63
N SER A 195 6.29 20.55 -12.52
CA SER A 195 6.30 19.19 -13.04
C SER A 195 5.99 18.12 -12.00
N ALA A 196 5.66 18.52 -10.76
CA ALA A 196 5.29 17.60 -9.69
C ALA A 196 4.15 16.65 -10.11
N TRP A 197 4.27 15.37 -9.74
CA TRP A 197 3.18 14.42 -9.94
C TRP A 197 2.17 14.52 -8.79
N ASN A 198 2.61 14.33 -7.54
CA ASN A 198 1.76 14.47 -6.36
C ASN A 198 0.40 13.78 -6.52
N GLU A 199 0.42 12.49 -6.85
CA GLU A 199 -0.81 11.74 -7.11
C GLU A 199 -1.75 11.73 -5.89
N THR A 200 -3.06 11.91 -6.09
CA THR A 200 -4.05 11.87 -5.00
C THR A 200 -4.06 10.53 -4.26
N CYS A 201 -3.91 9.41 -4.96
CA CYS A 201 -3.80 8.09 -4.32
C CYS A 201 -2.54 7.97 -3.47
N ALA A 202 -1.44 8.59 -3.89
CA ALA A 202 -0.19 8.60 -3.12
C ALA A 202 -0.34 9.44 -1.85
N ALA A 203 -1.06 10.57 -1.92
CA ALA A 203 -1.44 11.33 -0.74
C ALA A 203 -2.28 10.49 0.23
N HIS A 204 -3.28 9.75 -0.27
CA HIS A 204 -4.06 8.83 0.57
C HIS A 204 -3.19 7.78 1.25
N GLY A 205 -2.33 7.09 0.48
CA GLY A 205 -1.40 6.10 1.03
C GLY A 205 -0.47 6.70 2.09
N ASN A 206 0.04 7.91 1.86
CA ASN A 206 0.91 8.60 2.82
C ASN A 206 0.17 8.98 4.11
N ALA A 207 -1.09 9.44 4.01
CA ALA A 207 -1.92 9.72 5.18
C ALA A 207 -2.19 8.45 6.01
N VAL A 208 -2.54 7.34 5.35
CA VAL A 208 -2.79 6.05 6.02
C VAL A 208 -1.50 5.50 6.64
N TRP A 209 -0.35 5.65 5.98
CA TRP A 209 0.94 5.22 6.51
C TRP A 209 1.29 5.98 7.80
N ASN A 210 1.15 7.30 7.81
CA ASN A 210 1.38 8.12 8.98
C ASN A 210 0.40 7.77 10.12
N HIS A 211 -0.86 7.47 9.80
CA HIS A 211 -1.80 6.95 10.81
C HIS A 211 -1.31 5.63 11.43
N ARG A 212 -0.81 4.68 10.63
CA ARG A 212 -0.24 3.43 11.16
C ARG A 212 1.01 3.65 12.01
N LEU A 213 1.89 4.57 11.61
CA LEU A 213 3.07 4.93 12.39
C LEU A 213 2.71 5.54 13.73
N PHE A 214 1.69 6.40 13.78
CA PHE A 214 1.17 6.91 15.05
C PHE A 214 0.65 5.78 15.94
N LEU A 215 -0.15 4.85 15.40
CA LEU A 215 -0.65 3.71 16.18
C LEU A 215 0.47 2.79 16.71
N LEU A 216 1.56 2.66 15.96
CA LEU A 216 2.72 1.87 16.35
C LEU A 216 3.55 2.52 17.47
N THR A 217 3.66 3.86 17.48
CA THR A 217 4.68 4.57 18.25
C THR A 217 4.13 5.55 19.30
N GLY A 218 2.92 6.08 19.10
CA GLY A 218 2.36 7.19 19.88
C GLY A 218 3.01 8.56 19.62
N ASN A 219 3.88 8.71 18.63
CA ASN A 219 4.58 9.97 18.36
C ASN A 219 3.73 10.94 17.50
N GLY A 220 3.51 12.15 18.01
CA GLY A 220 2.67 13.17 17.38
C GLY A 220 3.13 13.63 15.98
N GLN A 221 4.42 13.53 15.66
CA GLN A 221 4.95 13.98 14.34
C GLN A 221 4.25 13.32 13.15
N TYR A 222 3.81 12.07 13.33
CA TYR A 222 3.10 11.34 12.28
C TYR A 222 1.70 11.91 12.06
N ILE A 223 1.03 12.34 13.13
CA ILE A 223 -0.28 13.00 13.03
C ILE A 223 -0.16 14.41 12.46
N ASP A 224 0.91 15.15 12.79
CA ASP A 224 1.18 16.47 12.19
C ASP A 224 1.32 16.36 10.66
N LEU A 225 2.07 15.35 10.18
CA LEU A 225 2.19 15.11 8.75
C LEU A 225 0.87 14.61 8.13
N MET A 226 0.16 13.71 8.81
CA MET A 226 -1.15 13.25 8.37
C MET A 226 -2.15 14.41 8.21
N GLU A 227 -2.20 15.34 9.17
CA GLU A 227 -3.02 16.55 9.10
C GLU A 227 -2.68 17.38 7.86
N ARG A 228 -1.39 17.68 7.67
CA ARG A 228 -0.90 18.42 6.50
C ARG A 228 -1.32 17.76 5.19
N ILE A 229 -1.23 16.43 5.09
CA ILE A 229 -1.66 15.68 3.90
C ILE A 229 -3.18 15.80 3.69
N LEU A 230 -3.98 15.55 4.74
CA LEU A 230 -5.43 15.55 4.64
C LEU A 230 -5.99 16.90 4.21
N TYR A 231 -5.51 17.99 4.81
CA TYR A 231 -5.99 19.34 4.53
C TYR A 231 -5.40 19.98 3.27
N ASN A 232 -4.39 19.35 2.65
CA ASN A 232 -3.77 19.85 1.43
C ASN A 232 -3.77 18.78 0.34
N ALA A 233 -2.78 17.87 0.34
CA ALA A 233 -2.55 16.94 -0.77
C ALA A 233 -3.72 15.97 -1.06
N THR A 234 -4.53 15.60 -0.07
CA THR A 234 -5.74 14.78 -0.30
C THR A 234 -6.92 15.63 -0.76
N LEU A 235 -7.21 16.72 -0.05
CA LEU A 235 -8.42 17.51 -0.26
C LEU A 235 -8.49 18.17 -1.65
N VAL A 236 -7.34 18.55 -2.21
CA VAL A 236 -7.28 19.14 -3.56
C VAL A 236 -7.65 18.16 -4.67
N GLY A 237 -7.63 16.85 -4.40
CA GLY A 237 -7.94 15.82 -5.38
C GLY A 237 -9.41 15.75 -5.81
N VAL A 238 -10.31 16.50 -5.17
CA VAL A 238 -11.76 16.48 -5.43
C VAL A 238 -12.34 17.89 -5.49
N SER A 239 -13.25 18.12 -6.43
CA SER A 239 -13.96 19.39 -6.55
C SER A 239 -14.84 19.66 -5.32
N LEU A 240 -15.15 20.93 -5.03
CA LEU A 240 -16.08 21.28 -3.95
C LEU A 240 -17.47 20.64 -4.10
N ALA A 241 -17.89 20.33 -5.32
CA ALA A 241 -19.15 19.64 -5.61
C ALA A 241 -19.05 18.10 -5.47
N GLY A 242 -17.84 17.54 -5.35
CA GLY A 242 -17.61 16.09 -5.24
C GLY A 242 -17.76 15.32 -6.55
N ASP A 243 -17.73 16.00 -7.69
CA ASP A 243 -18.10 15.44 -9.01
C ASP A 243 -16.95 15.40 -10.04
N ARG A 244 -15.83 16.03 -9.74
CA ARG A 244 -14.63 16.10 -10.57
C ARG A 244 -13.40 15.88 -9.71
N PHE A 245 -12.37 15.29 -10.31
CA PHE A 245 -11.22 14.78 -9.56
C PHE A 245 -9.93 15.14 -10.28
N PHE A 246 -8.90 15.48 -9.49
CA PHE A 246 -7.54 15.48 -9.97
C PHE A 246 -6.90 14.13 -9.72
N TYR A 247 -6.13 13.68 -10.71
CA TYR A 247 -5.19 12.58 -10.52
C TYR A 247 -3.85 13.14 -10.04
N GLN A 248 -3.36 14.17 -10.71
CA GLN A 248 -2.09 14.85 -10.48
C GLN A 248 -2.31 16.21 -9.79
N ASN A 249 -1.49 16.57 -8.81
CA ASN A 249 -1.66 17.79 -8.00
C ASN A 249 -0.40 18.68 -7.96
N PRO A 250 -0.07 19.39 -9.06
CA PRO A 250 1.09 20.26 -9.10
C PRO A 250 0.93 21.49 -8.19
N LEU A 251 2.05 22.11 -7.81
CA LEU A 251 2.07 23.34 -6.98
C LEU A 251 2.11 24.62 -7.83
N MET A 252 2.31 24.49 -9.15
CA MET A 252 2.24 25.58 -10.11
C MET A 252 1.48 25.11 -11.36
N SER A 253 0.58 25.95 -11.86
CA SER A 253 -0.18 25.71 -13.09
C SER A 253 -0.32 27.01 -13.87
N PHE A 254 -0.35 26.94 -15.21
CA PHE A 254 -0.64 28.08 -16.07
C PHE A 254 -2.15 28.25 -16.34
N GLY A 255 -2.99 27.42 -15.73
CA GLY A 255 -4.46 27.47 -15.86
C GLY A 255 -5.02 26.57 -16.96
N ASP A 256 -4.26 25.57 -17.40
CA ASP A 256 -4.55 24.66 -18.50
C ASP A 256 -4.71 23.19 -18.06
N TYR A 257 -5.09 22.98 -16.79
CA TYR A 257 -5.33 21.67 -16.16
C TYR A 257 -6.78 21.19 -16.24
#